data_AF-A0A1A8JQ82-F1
#
_entry.id   AF-A0A1A8JQ82-F1
#
_cell.length_a   1.000
_cell.length_b   1.000
_cell.length_c   1.000
_cell.angle_alpha   90.00
_cell.angle_beta   90.00
_cell.angle_gamma   90.00
#
_symmetry.space_group_name_H-M   'P 1'
#
loop_
_entity.id
_entity.type
_entity.pdbx_description
1 polymer ?
#
loop_
_entity_poly.entity_id
_entity_poly.type
_entity_poly.pdbx_seq_one_letter_code
_entity_poly.pdbx_strand_id
1 'polypeptide(L)'
;ASAPASTETHASATSRSNFPPRQFQRSVHIAEIVNDKLTAARTVVIRFLESDATVERMAVKVKEALGCVEEITLTDSQGNEIVDSEGTRSSSYWKQNSRKIYAIFEDDFVEFQNGRRQKTRRRSEETGILQEVLGKIDQLKQATETLQNVTEAINLLSDLAKVKSTTARQDEQLHLVMDAFCCHVCKSLMSKPMFSTCMRSKVLVPF
;
A
#
# COMPACT_ATOMS: atom_id res chain seq x y z
N ALA A 1 -38.51 80.07 -42.02
CA ALA A 1 -38.66 79.58 -40.64
C ALA A 1 -38.30 78.10 -40.63
N SER A 2 -37.16 77.74 -40.05
CA SER A 2 -36.71 76.35 -39.87
C SER A 2 -36.05 76.27 -38.51
N ALA A 3 -36.50 75.31 -37.70
CA ALA A 3 -36.16 75.14 -36.28
C ALA A 3 -34.76 74.51 -36.08
N PRO A 4 -34.10 74.72 -34.93
CA PRO A 4 -32.89 73.99 -34.58
C PRO A 4 -33.23 72.65 -33.92
N ALA A 5 -32.41 71.64 -34.21
CA ALA A 5 -32.46 70.32 -33.58
C ALA A 5 -31.74 70.36 -32.22
N SER A 6 -32.43 69.93 -31.17
CA SER A 6 -31.87 69.76 -29.82
C SER A 6 -31.22 68.39 -29.69
N THR A 7 -29.91 68.37 -29.45
CA THR A 7 -29.15 67.17 -29.09
C THR A 7 -29.34 66.86 -27.61
N GLU A 8 -30.21 65.91 -27.29
CA GLU A 8 -30.34 65.38 -25.93
C GLU A 8 -29.18 64.42 -25.63
N THR A 9 -28.32 64.84 -24.70
CA THR A 9 -27.22 64.03 -24.18
C THR A 9 -27.79 63.11 -23.12
N HIS A 10 -27.94 61.81 -23.42
CA HIS A 10 -28.29 60.79 -22.42
C HIS A 10 -27.12 60.60 -21.44
N ALA A 11 -27.11 61.39 -20.37
CA ALA A 11 -26.32 61.07 -19.19
C ALA A 11 -26.93 59.82 -18.54
N SER A 12 -26.27 58.68 -18.70
CA SER A 12 -26.55 57.47 -17.90
C SER A 12 -26.27 57.77 -16.44
N ALA A 13 -27.32 58.11 -15.69
CA ALA A 13 -27.29 58.17 -14.25
C ALA A 13 -27.10 56.74 -13.71
N THR A 14 -25.85 56.36 -13.46
CA THR A 14 -25.55 55.18 -12.65
C THR A 14 -25.99 55.51 -11.22
N SER A 15 -27.06 54.87 -10.77
CA SER A 15 -27.53 54.98 -9.39
C SER A 15 -26.43 54.44 -8.48
N ARG A 16 -25.69 55.34 -7.81
CA ARG A 16 -24.82 54.95 -6.70
C ARG A 16 -25.73 54.47 -5.57
N SER A 17 -25.90 53.17 -5.47
CA SER A 17 -26.64 52.55 -4.38
C SER A 17 -25.96 52.90 -3.05
N ASN A 18 -26.63 53.68 -2.21
CA ASN A 18 -26.10 54.23 -0.96
C ASN A 18 -26.07 53.21 0.20
N PHE A 19 -25.99 51.92 -0.09
CA PHE A 19 -25.94 50.88 0.93
C PHE A 19 -24.53 50.77 1.50
N PRO A 20 -24.38 50.65 2.83
CA PRO A 20 -23.07 50.42 3.42
C PRO A 20 -22.46 49.14 2.84
N PRO A 21 -21.14 49.11 2.57
CA PRO A 21 -20.49 47.94 2.02
C PRO A 21 -20.71 46.76 2.96
N ARG A 22 -21.14 45.62 2.40
CA ARG A 22 -21.42 44.41 3.19
C ARG A 22 -20.15 43.93 3.88
N GLN A 23 -20.29 43.44 5.11
CA GLN A 23 -19.17 43.04 5.94
C GLN A 23 -19.42 41.70 6.64
N PHE A 24 -18.36 41.06 7.08
CA PHE A 24 -18.42 39.90 7.95
C PHE A 24 -17.27 39.89 8.95
N GLN A 25 -17.44 39.17 10.05
CA GLN A 25 -16.36 38.92 11.01
C GLN A 25 -15.86 37.50 10.85
N ARG A 26 -14.55 37.33 10.97
CA ARG A 26 -13.95 36.00 10.99
C ARG A 26 -12.87 35.89 12.04
N SER A 27 -12.91 34.77 12.77
CA SER A 27 -11.82 34.34 13.64
C SER A 27 -10.74 33.66 12.82
N VAL A 28 -9.51 34.14 12.92
CA VAL A 28 -8.30 33.55 12.33
C VAL A 28 -7.38 33.12 13.46
N HIS A 29 -6.98 31.86 13.45
CA HIS A 29 -6.09 31.30 14.46
C HIS A 29 -4.65 31.50 14.03
N ILE A 30 -3.83 32.11 14.86
CA ILE A 30 -2.39 32.20 14.60
C ILE A 30 -1.79 30.88 15.07
N ALA A 31 -1.20 30.16 14.11
CA ALA A 31 -0.70 28.83 14.34
C ALA A 31 0.64 28.85 15.06
N GLU A 32 0.84 27.81 15.85
CA GLU A 32 2.12 27.33 16.33
C GLU A 32 2.18 25.83 15.98
N ILE A 33 3.36 25.36 15.59
CA ILE A 33 3.57 23.97 15.20
C ILE A 33 4.07 23.20 16.42
N VAL A 34 3.21 22.34 16.96
CA VAL A 34 3.54 21.48 18.11
C VAL A 34 3.37 20.03 17.70
N ASN A 35 4.45 19.24 17.77
CA ASN A 35 4.46 17.82 17.39
C ASN A 35 3.90 17.56 15.96
N ASP A 36 4.41 18.29 14.97
CA ASP A 36 3.95 18.26 13.57
C ASP A 36 2.45 18.59 13.38
N LYS A 37 1.82 19.31 14.31
CA LYS A 37 0.40 19.69 14.24
C LYS A 37 0.21 21.18 14.46
N LEU A 38 -0.73 21.75 13.72
CA LEU A 38 -1.16 23.13 13.91
C LEU A 38 -1.99 23.26 15.18
N THR A 39 -1.51 24.11 16.09
CA THR A 39 -2.22 24.53 17.29
C THR A 39 -2.44 26.03 17.26
N ALA A 40 -3.56 26.51 17.80
CA ALA A 40 -3.86 27.93 17.85
C ALA A 40 -3.18 28.57 19.06
N ALA A 41 -2.07 29.28 18.87
CA ALA A 41 -1.40 30.02 19.94
C ALA A 41 -2.22 31.25 20.37
N ARG A 42 -2.78 31.96 19.39
CA ARG A 42 -3.70 33.09 19.61
C ARG A 42 -4.79 33.11 18.54
N THR A 43 -5.88 33.82 18.78
CA THR A 43 -6.96 34.00 17.79
C THR A 43 -7.27 35.47 17.64
N VAL A 44 -7.34 35.95 16.39
CA VAL A 44 -7.75 37.31 16.07
C VAL A 44 -9.12 37.29 15.41
N VAL A 45 -9.99 38.22 15.80
CA VAL A 45 -11.32 38.40 15.19
C VAL A 45 -11.28 39.66 14.35
N ILE A 46 -11.35 39.49 13.03
CA ILE A 46 -11.16 40.57 12.07
C ILE A 46 -12.47 40.81 11.31
N ARG A 47 -12.73 42.08 11.01
CA ARG A 47 -13.87 42.54 10.21
C ARG A 47 -13.42 42.76 8.77
N PHE A 48 -14.03 42.03 7.85
CA PHE A 48 -13.74 42.06 6.42
C PHE A 48 -14.90 42.69 5.67
N LEU A 49 -14.62 43.45 4.61
CA LEU A 49 -15.63 43.76 3.62
C LEU A 49 -15.84 42.53 2.74
N GLU A 50 -17.03 42.34 2.20
CA GLU A 50 -17.26 41.25 1.24
C GLU A 50 -16.41 41.38 -0.03
N SER A 51 -16.02 42.62 -0.40
CA SER A 51 -15.09 42.90 -1.50
C SER A 51 -13.65 42.47 -1.21
N ASP A 52 -13.28 42.27 0.06
CA ASP A 52 -11.94 41.86 0.48
C ASP A 52 -11.79 40.34 0.52
N ALA A 53 -12.79 39.59 0.04
CA ALA A 53 -12.87 38.14 0.17
C ALA A 53 -11.92 37.37 -0.77
N THR A 54 -10.68 37.84 -0.94
CA THR A 54 -9.59 37.15 -1.63
C THR A 54 -8.53 36.72 -0.63
N VAL A 55 -7.75 35.69 -0.94
CA VAL A 55 -6.71 35.18 -0.02
C VAL A 55 -5.71 36.28 0.34
N GLU A 56 -5.23 37.03 -0.65
CA GLU A 56 -4.28 38.13 -0.47
C GLU A 56 -4.81 39.20 0.49
N ARG A 57 -6.04 39.68 0.28
CA ARG A 57 -6.64 40.74 1.10
C ARG A 57 -6.96 40.25 2.51
N MET A 58 -7.38 38.99 2.64
CA MET A 58 -7.54 38.33 3.93
C MET A 58 -6.22 38.31 4.71
N ALA A 59 -5.13 37.88 4.06
CA ALA A 59 -3.80 37.80 4.67
C ALA A 59 -3.27 39.17 5.09
N VAL A 60 -3.39 40.19 4.23
CA VAL A 60 -3.00 41.58 4.56
C VAL A 60 -3.70 42.07 5.82
N LYS A 61 -5.02 41.87 5.92
CA LYS A 61 -5.78 42.27 7.11
C LYS A 61 -5.42 41.48 8.37
N VAL A 62 -4.99 40.23 8.23
CA VAL A 62 -4.44 39.47 9.35
C VAL A 62 -3.10 40.09 9.78
N LYS A 63 -2.18 40.38 8.85
CA LYS A 63 -0.91 41.07 9.16
C LYS A 63 -1.14 42.41 9.86
N GLU A 64 -2.08 43.23 9.36
CA GLU A 64 -2.48 44.49 9.97
C GLU A 64 -3.00 44.30 11.41
N ALA A 65 -3.84 43.29 11.64
CA ALA A 65 -4.36 42.99 12.98
C ALA A 65 -3.28 42.47 13.94
N LEU A 66 -2.22 41.86 13.41
CA LEU A 66 -1.07 41.41 14.19
C LEU A 66 -0.02 42.50 14.43
N GLY A 67 -0.07 43.59 13.66
CA GLY A 67 0.97 44.62 13.67
C GLY A 67 2.34 44.09 13.21
N CYS A 68 2.37 43.05 12.35
CA CYS A 68 3.61 42.44 11.88
C CYS A 68 3.85 42.69 10.38
N VAL A 69 5.12 42.73 9.99
CA VAL A 69 5.55 42.90 8.59
C VAL A 69 5.84 41.54 7.93
N GLU A 70 6.18 40.54 8.76
CA GLU A 70 6.48 39.17 8.36
C GLU A 70 5.38 38.58 7.47
N GLU A 71 5.80 37.81 6.47
CA GLU A 71 4.86 37.13 5.58
C GLU A 71 4.16 35.99 6.30
N ILE A 72 2.87 35.84 5.95
CA ILE A 72 2.03 34.79 6.51
C ILE A 72 1.37 34.00 5.38
N THR A 73 1.26 32.70 5.59
CA THR A 73 0.46 31.80 4.77
C THR A 73 -0.86 31.53 5.49
N LEU A 74 -1.98 31.62 4.77
CA LEU A 74 -3.27 31.17 5.28
C LEU A 74 -3.47 29.69 4.97
N THR A 75 -3.83 28.89 5.96
CA THR A 75 -4.06 27.46 5.80
C THR A 75 -5.42 27.01 6.33
N ASP A 76 -5.88 25.86 5.84
CA ASP A 76 -7.01 25.14 6.42
C ASP A 76 -6.64 24.47 7.76
N SER A 77 -7.58 23.72 8.33
CA SER A 77 -7.38 22.98 9.58
C SER A 77 -6.39 21.81 9.47
N GLN A 78 -6.07 21.38 8.25
CA GLN A 78 -5.11 20.34 7.96
C GLN A 78 -3.72 20.90 7.64
N GLY A 79 -3.56 22.22 7.60
CA GLY A 79 -2.31 22.89 7.23
C GLY A 79 -2.00 22.86 5.74
N ASN A 80 -3.03 22.75 4.90
CA ASN A 80 -2.88 23.02 3.47
C ASN A 80 -3.06 24.51 3.22
N GLU A 81 -2.22 25.09 2.37
CA GLU A 81 -2.34 26.47 1.92
C GLU A 81 -3.70 26.70 1.24
N ILE A 82 -4.35 27.80 1.62
CA ILE A 82 -5.55 28.28 0.96
C ILE A 82 -5.10 29.15 -0.20
N VAL A 83 -5.12 28.61 -1.40
CA VAL A 83 -4.75 29.32 -2.63
C VAL A 83 -5.91 30.14 -3.20
N ASP A 84 -5.56 31.24 -3.86
CA ASP A 84 -6.52 32.12 -4.51
C ASP A 84 -7.11 31.46 -5.76
N SER A 85 -8.42 31.29 -5.79
CA SER A 85 -9.17 30.59 -6.82
C SER A 85 -10.59 31.15 -6.88
N GLU A 86 -11.36 30.79 -7.91
CA GLU A 86 -12.77 31.19 -8.00
C GLU A 86 -13.57 30.81 -6.74
N GLY A 87 -13.27 29.64 -6.16
CA GLY A 87 -13.93 29.15 -4.94
C GLY A 87 -13.53 29.88 -3.66
N THR A 88 -12.36 30.53 -3.62
CA THR A 88 -11.83 31.23 -2.42
C THR A 88 -11.94 32.76 -2.53
N ARG A 89 -12.32 33.29 -3.71
CA ARG A 89 -12.55 34.72 -3.98
C ARG A 89 -13.93 35.25 -3.57
N SER A 90 -14.75 34.42 -2.94
CA SER A 90 -16.10 34.77 -2.52
C SER A 90 -16.23 34.82 -1.00
N SER A 91 -16.97 35.81 -0.49
CA SER A 91 -17.25 35.92 0.94
C SER A 91 -18.00 34.70 1.50
N SER A 92 -18.69 33.93 0.64
CA SER A 92 -19.36 32.67 1.03
C SER A 92 -18.37 31.60 1.49
N TYR A 93 -17.15 31.58 0.96
CA TYR A 93 -16.09 30.67 1.41
C TYR A 93 -15.65 31.03 2.83
N TRP A 94 -15.36 32.31 3.07
CA TRP A 94 -14.79 32.78 4.33
C TRP A 94 -15.78 32.79 5.49
N LYS A 95 -17.06 33.04 5.23
CA LYS A 95 -18.12 33.08 6.26
C LYS A 95 -18.46 31.71 6.87
N GLN A 96 -17.98 30.60 6.31
CA GLN A 96 -18.32 29.27 6.81
C GLN A 96 -17.68 29.01 8.16
N ASN A 97 -18.50 29.03 9.22
CA ASN A 97 -18.03 28.90 10.61
C ASN A 97 -17.30 27.58 10.88
N SER A 98 -17.71 26.48 10.24
CA SER A 98 -17.08 25.16 10.38
C SER A 98 -15.64 25.09 9.83
N ARG A 99 -15.26 26.01 8.94
CA ARG A 99 -13.93 26.02 8.32
C ARG A 99 -12.93 26.80 9.15
N LYS A 100 -12.16 26.13 10.01
CA LYS A 100 -11.06 26.81 10.73
C LYS A 100 -10.01 27.32 9.75
N ILE A 101 -9.60 28.57 9.95
CA ILE A 101 -8.54 29.23 9.17
C ILE A 101 -7.38 29.47 10.12
N TYR A 102 -6.20 29.05 9.71
CA TYR A 102 -4.96 29.34 10.42
C TYR A 102 -4.12 30.32 9.61
N ALA A 103 -3.39 31.18 10.30
CA ALA A 103 -2.31 31.99 9.75
C ALA A 103 -1.00 31.49 10.35
N ILE A 104 -0.05 31.16 9.49
CA ILE A 104 1.26 30.62 9.85
C ILE A 104 2.29 31.58 9.28
N PHE A 105 3.38 31.86 9.99
CA PHE A 105 4.49 32.58 9.39
C PHE A 105 5.13 31.75 8.28
N GLU A 106 5.60 32.41 7.22
CA GLU A 106 6.09 31.72 6.02
C GLU A 106 7.25 30.76 6.34
N ASP A 107 8.18 31.17 7.21
CA ASP A 107 9.32 30.34 7.62
C ASP A 107 8.85 29.03 8.29
N ASP A 108 7.91 29.15 9.23
CA ASP A 108 7.27 28.03 9.92
C ASP A 108 6.48 27.13 8.95
N PHE A 109 5.79 27.73 7.97
CA PHE A 109 5.01 27.01 6.98
C PHE A 109 5.90 26.16 6.07
N VAL A 110 7.02 26.71 5.59
CA VAL A 110 8.00 25.99 4.77
C VAL A 110 8.60 24.81 5.55
N GLU A 111 8.97 25.02 6.82
CA GLU A 111 9.46 23.95 7.68
C GLU A 111 8.41 22.85 7.89
N PHE A 112 7.17 23.24 8.19
CA PHE A 112 6.04 22.31 8.36
C PHE A 112 5.80 21.43 7.13
N GLN A 113 5.82 22.02 5.94
CA GLN A 113 5.63 21.30 4.67
C GLN A 113 6.78 20.35 4.37
N ASN A 114 8.02 20.78 4.62
CA ASN A 114 9.20 19.96 4.44
C ASN A 114 9.21 18.76 5.40
N GLY A 115 8.84 18.96 6.67
CA GLY A 115 8.69 17.89 7.65
C GLY A 115 7.67 16.84 7.21
N ARG A 116 6.51 17.26 6.69
CA ARG A 116 5.49 16.36 6.12
C ARG A 116 6.00 15.56 4.92
N ARG A 117 6.73 16.20 4.01
CA ARG A 117 7.33 15.52 2.85
C ARG A 117 8.36 14.48 3.30
N GLN A 118 9.20 14.82 4.27
CA GLN A 118 10.20 13.90 4.82
C GLN A 118 9.55 12.71 5.53
N LYS A 119 8.50 12.93 6.33
CA LYS A 119 7.73 11.87 7.00
C LYS A 119 7.07 10.92 6.00
N THR A 120 6.48 11.46 4.94
CA THR A 120 5.88 10.67 3.85
C THR A 120 6.94 9.83 3.14
N ARG A 121 8.12 10.41 2.87
CA ARG A 121 9.25 9.69 2.29
C ARG A 121 9.73 8.54 3.17
N ARG A 122 9.96 8.77 4.47
CA ARG A 122 10.34 7.71 5.42
C ARG A 122 9.31 6.58 5.45
N ARG A 123 8.02 6.91 5.48
CA ARG A 123 6.95 5.91 5.45
C ARG A 123 6.96 5.08 4.16
N SER A 124 7.23 5.73 3.03
CA SER A 124 7.37 5.04 1.73
C SER A 124 8.56 4.08 1.72
N GLU A 125 9.70 4.49 2.28
CA GLU A 125 10.89 3.65 2.42
C GLU A 125 10.61 2.45 3.35
N GLU A 126 9.94 2.68 4.48
CA GLU A 126 9.52 1.64 5.42
C GLU A 126 8.56 0.61 4.79
N THR A 127 7.58 1.08 4.00
CA THR A 127 6.71 0.17 3.23
C THR A 127 7.47 -0.64 2.18
N GLY A 128 8.52 -0.07 1.59
CA GLY A 128 9.39 -0.78 0.65
C GLY A 128 10.17 -1.91 1.33
N ILE A 129 10.74 -1.62 2.50
CA ILE A 129 11.46 -2.63 3.31
C ILE A 129 10.51 -3.75 3.73
N LEU A 130 9.30 -3.42 4.17
CA LEU A 130 8.30 -4.43 4.56
C LEU A 130 7.93 -5.33 3.38
N GLN A 131 7.76 -4.76 2.18
CA GLN A 131 7.47 -5.53 0.97
C GLN A 131 8.62 -6.48 0.59
N GLU A 132 9.87 -6.04 0.76
CA GLU A 132 11.05 -6.89 0.52
C GLU A 132 11.11 -8.07 1.50
N VAL A 133 10.84 -7.81 2.80
CA VAL A 133 10.81 -8.86 3.83
C VAL A 133 9.71 -9.89 3.54
N LEU A 134 8.51 -9.44 3.15
CA LEU A 134 7.43 -10.34 2.76
C LEU A 134 7.83 -11.22 1.56
N GLY A 135 8.47 -10.63 0.54
CA GLY A 135 8.99 -11.40 -0.59
C GLY A 135 10.03 -12.45 -0.20
N LYS A 136 10.93 -12.12 0.74
CA LYS A 136 11.91 -13.07 1.30
C LYS A 136 11.24 -14.21 2.07
N ILE A 137 10.18 -13.93 2.81
CA ILE A 137 9.40 -14.96 3.54
C ILE A 137 8.73 -15.93 2.55
N ASP A 138 8.12 -15.41 1.48
CA ASP A 138 7.50 -16.26 0.46
C ASP A 138 8.52 -17.14 -0.27
N GLN A 139 9.70 -16.60 -0.58
CA GLN A 139 10.81 -17.40 -1.13
C GLN A 139 11.24 -18.51 -0.16
N LEU A 140 11.35 -18.20 1.14
CA LEU A 140 11.72 -19.19 2.15
C LEU A 140 10.67 -20.29 2.27
N LYS A 141 9.38 -19.92 2.19
CA LYS A 141 8.26 -20.86 2.21
C LYS A 141 8.32 -21.83 1.01
N GLN A 142 8.51 -21.32 -0.20
CA GLN A 142 8.63 -22.14 -1.40
C GLN A 142 9.84 -23.09 -1.33
N ALA A 143 10.98 -22.61 -0.84
CA ALA A 143 12.18 -23.44 -0.65
C ALA A 143 11.92 -24.58 0.35
N THR A 144 11.21 -24.29 1.45
CA THR A 144 10.85 -25.28 2.48
C THR A 144 9.91 -26.35 1.93
N GLU A 145 8.87 -25.95 1.19
CA GLU A 145 7.95 -26.88 0.53
C GLU A 145 8.68 -27.79 -0.47
N THR A 146 9.62 -27.23 -1.24
CA THR A 146 10.45 -28.00 -2.18
C THR A 146 11.31 -29.04 -1.46
N LEU A 147 11.96 -28.66 -0.35
CA LEU A 147 12.75 -29.59 0.46
C LEU A 147 11.91 -30.72 1.06
N GLN A 148 10.70 -30.41 1.51
CA GLN A 148 9.77 -31.39 2.04
C GLN A 148 9.38 -32.42 0.95
N ASN A 149 9.05 -31.95 -0.24
CA ASN A 149 8.74 -32.80 -1.40
C ASN A 149 9.94 -33.69 -1.79
N VAL A 150 11.16 -33.15 -1.80
CA VAL A 150 12.38 -33.93 -2.07
C VAL A 150 12.58 -35.03 -1.02
N THR A 151 12.33 -34.71 0.25
CA THR A 151 12.44 -35.68 1.35
C THR A 151 11.42 -36.82 1.21
N GLU A 152 10.18 -36.50 0.85
CA GLU A 152 9.13 -37.49 0.58
C GLU A 152 9.50 -38.41 -0.60
N ALA A 153 10.02 -37.84 -1.68
CA ALA A 153 10.47 -38.61 -2.84
C ALA A 153 11.62 -39.58 -2.50
N ILE A 154 12.59 -39.14 -1.70
CA ILE A 154 13.70 -39.99 -1.25
C ILE A 154 13.18 -41.16 -0.40
N ASN A 155 12.23 -40.90 0.51
CA ASN A 155 11.64 -41.94 1.34
C ASN A 155 10.89 -42.98 0.50
N LEU A 156 10.07 -42.53 -0.46
CA LEU A 156 9.36 -43.41 -1.39
C LEU A 156 10.32 -44.30 -2.19
N LEU A 157 11.38 -43.71 -2.75
CA LEU A 157 12.40 -44.46 -3.49
C LEU A 157 13.14 -45.47 -2.61
N SER A 158 13.43 -45.11 -1.36
CA SER A 158 14.07 -46.02 -0.40
C SER A 158 13.16 -47.21 -0.10
N ASP A 159 11.86 -47.00 0.10
CA ASP A 159 10.92 -48.08 0.37
C ASP A 159 10.71 -48.99 -0.85
N LEU A 160 10.63 -48.42 -2.05
CA LEU A 160 10.60 -49.19 -3.30
C LEU A 160 11.87 -50.03 -3.48
N ALA A 161 13.04 -49.47 -3.17
CA ALA A 161 14.31 -50.20 -3.24
C ALA A 161 14.35 -51.36 -2.24
N LYS A 162 13.84 -51.16 -1.01
CA LYS A 162 13.71 -52.24 -0.02
C LYS A 162 12.82 -53.35 -0.56
N VAL A 163 11.59 -53.04 -1.00
CA VAL A 163 10.65 -54.05 -1.53
C VAL A 163 11.27 -54.83 -2.68
N LYS A 164 11.88 -54.15 -3.66
CA LYS A 164 12.54 -54.80 -4.79
C LYS A 164 13.66 -55.75 -4.36
N SER A 165 14.44 -55.37 -3.34
CA SER A 165 15.50 -56.24 -2.80
C SER A 165 14.93 -57.48 -2.10
N THR A 166 13.82 -57.36 -1.36
CA THR A 166 13.17 -58.49 -0.70
C THR A 166 12.56 -59.44 -1.71
N THR A 167 11.90 -58.91 -2.75
CA THR A 167 11.31 -59.73 -3.82
C THR A 167 12.39 -60.43 -4.64
N ALA A 168 13.48 -59.76 -4.99
CA ALA A 168 14.60 -60.39 -5.69
C ALA A 168 15.20 -61.56 -4.88
N ARG A 169 15.34 -61.39 -3.56
CA ARG A 169 15.83 -62.44 -2.66
C ARG A 169 14.84 -63.61 -2.53
N GLN A 170 13.53 -63.33 -2.54
CA GLN A 170 12.50 -64.38 -2.59
C GLN A 170 12.49 -65.11 -3.93
N ASP A 171 12.72 -64.41 -5.03
CA ASP A 171 12.77 -64.99 -6.38
C ASP A 171 14.00 -65.88 -6.56
N GLU A 172 15.17 -65.48 -6.04
CA GLU A 172 16.36 -66.34 -5.98
C GLU A 172 16.11 -67.61 -5.15
N GLN A 173 15.44 -67.49 -3.99
CA GLN A 173 15.07 -68.65 -3.18
C GLN A 173 14.04 -69.55 -3.89
N LEU A 174 13.06 -68.97 -4.59
CA LEU A 174 12.07 -69.70 -5.35
C LEU A 174 12.72 -70.46 -6.50
N HIS A 175 13.66 -69.84 -7.22
CA HIS A 175 14.43 -70.47 -8.28
C HIS A 175 15.25 -71.66 -7.77
N LEU A 176 15.93 -71.54 -6.62
CA LEU A 176 16.66 -72.65 -6.00
C LEU A 176 15.75 -73.82 -5.64
N VAL A 177 14.56 -73.53 -5.12
CA VAL A 177 13.56 -74.56 -4.81
C VAL A 177 13.04 -75.20 -6.10
N MET A 178 12.67 -74.41 -7.10
CA MET A 178 12.20 -74.92 -8.39
C MET A 178 13.26 -75.81 -9.04
N ASP A 179 14.52 -75.39 -9.09
CA ASP A 179 15.63 -76.19 -9.64
C ASP A 179 15.78 -77.53 -8.93
N ALA A 180 15.59 -77.58 -7.61
CA ALA A 180 15.66 -78.81 -6.84
C ALA A 180 14.53 -79.80 -7.17
N PHE A 181 13.39 -79.33 -7.70
CA PHE A 181 12.23 -80.15 -8.08
C PHE A 181 11.99 -80.22 -9.59
N CYS A 182 12.93 -79.73 -10.38
CA CYS A 182 12.95 -79.87 -11.82
C CYS A 182 13.67 -81.16 -12.23
N CYS A 183 13.17 -81.79 -13.29
CA CYS A 183 13.83 -82.94 -13.90
C CYS A 183 15.24 -82.56 -14.32
N HIS A 184 16.23 -83.39 -13.96
CA HIS A 184 17.62 -83.09 -14.30
C HIS A 184 17.87 -83.00 -15.83
N VAL A 185 17.11 -83.76 -16.62
CA VAL A 185 17.26 -83.89 -18.08
C VAL A 185 16.52 -82.79 -18.84
N CYS A 186 15.21 -82.64 -18.63
CA CYS A 186 14.38 -81.70 -19.39
C CYS A 186 14.17 -80.34 -18.70
N LYS A 187 14.64 -80.17 -17.46
CA LYS A 187 14.47 -78.97 -16.62
C LYS A 187 13.02 -78.57 -16.33
N SER A 188 12.04 -79.41 -16.66
CA SER A 188 10.63 -79.20 -16.33
C SER A 188 10.30 -79.68 -14.91
N LEU A 189 9.34 -79.02 -14.25
CA LEU A 189 8.87 -79.38 -12.91
C LEU A 189 8.27 -80.81 -12.90
N MET A 190 8.69 -81.64 -11.94
CA MET A 190 8.22 -83.02 -11.85
C MET A 190 6.88 -83.13 -11.10
N SER A 191 5.91 -83.84 -11.68
CA SER A 191 4.61 -84.09 -11.05
C SER A 191 4.65 -85.18 -9.98
N LYS A 192 5.61 -86.11 -10.05
CA LYS A 192 5.86 -87.18 -9.07
C LYS A 192 7.37 -87.37 -8.87
N PRO A 193 8.01 -86.60 -7.98
CA PRO A 193 9.44 -86.73 -7.74
C PRO A 193 9.76 -88.09 -7.09
N MET A 194 10.74 -88.81 -7.62
CA MET A 194 11.21 -90.08 -7.04
C MET A 194 12.67 -89.96 -6.63
N PHE A 195 13.00 -90.45 -5.44
CA PHE A 195 14.36 -90.43 -4.89
C PHE A 195 15.04 -91.78 -5.16
N SER A 196 16.15 -91.76 -5.91
CA SER A 196 17.05 -92.90 -6.01
C SER A 196 18.13 -92.83 -4.93
N THR A 197 18.43 -93.93 -4.24
CA THR A 197 19.42 -94.02 -3.16
C THR A 197 20.83 -94.39 -3.64
N CYS A 198 21.10 -94.32 -4.94
CA CYS A 198 22.41 -94.64 -5.50
C CYS A 198 23.43 -93.51 -5.23
N MET A 199 24.35 -93.78 -4.28
CA MET A 199 25.64 -93.13 -3.99
C MET A 199 25.75 -91.60 -4.25
N ARG A 200 25.59 -90.85 -3.14
CA ARG A 200 26.08 -89.48 -2.86
C ARG A 200 25.44 -88.25 -3.52
N SER A 201 24.44 -88.38 -4.39
CA SER A 201 23.58 -87.24 -4.75
C SER A 201 22.12 -87.66 -4.97
N LYS A 202 21.17 -86.97 -4.33
CA LYS A 202 19.73 -87.22 -4.52
C LYS A 202 19.32 -86.64 -5.88
N VAL A 203 19.35 -87.46 -6.93
CA VAL A 203 18.88 -87.06 -8.26
C VAL A 203 17.40 -87.43 -8.38
N LEU A 204 16.57 -86.45 -8.72
CA LEU A 204 15.18 -86.67 -9.10
C LEU A 204 15.11 -86.92 -10.62
N VAL A 205 14.52 -88.05 -11.01
CA VAL A 205 14.39 -88.48 -12.40
C VAL A 205 12.93 -88.66 -12.78
N PRO A 206 12.51 -88.21 -13.98
CA PRO A 206 11.17 -88.48 -14.51
C PRO A 206 11.08 -89.93 -15.01
N PHE A 207 9.86 -90.46 -15.06
CA PHE A 207 9.53 -91.65 -15.84
C PHE A 207 9.33 -91.30 -17.31
#